data_AF-A0A6B3LPB6-F1
#
_entry.id   AF-A0A6B3LPB6-F1
#
_cell.length_a   1.000
_cell.length_b   1.000
_cell.length_c   1.000
_cell.angle_alpha   90.00
_cell.angle_beta   90.00
_cell.angle_gamma   90.00
#
_symmetry.space_group_name_H-M   'P 1'
#
loop_
_entity.id
_entity.type
_entity.pdbx_description
1 polymer ?
#
loop_
_entity_poly.entity_id
_entity_poly.type
_entity_poly.pdbx_seq_one_letter_code
_entity_poly.pdbx_strand_id
1 'polypeptide(L)' 'MCLGTILLFLGDLGGGEMMVILTAILLLFGTDKLPGMARGLGRGIREFKDATNEIKQELERTIEDDNKPKKV' A
#
# COMPACT_ATOMS: atom_id res chain seq x y z
N MET A 1 -17.52 -36.77 -4.14
CA MET A 1 -17.62 -35.43 -4.74
C MET A 1 -17.53 -34.32 -3.70
N CYS A 2 -18.36 -34.28 -2.65
CA CYS A 2 -18.39 -33.15 -1.70
C CYS A 2 -17.07 -32.91 -0.92
N LEU A 3 -16.32 -33.95 -0.57
CA LEU A 3 -15.08 -33.81 0.22
C LEU A 3 -13.89 -33.32 -0.61
N GLY A 4 -13.83 -33.70 -1.90
CA GLY A 4 -12.75 -33.28 -2.81
C GLY A 4 -12.83 -31.80 -3.18
N THR A 5 -14.04 -31.25 -3.29
CA THR A 5 -14.26 -29.82 -3.56
C THR A 5 -13.83 -28.94 -2.37
N ILE A 6 -14.07 -29.38 -1.14
CA ILE A 6 -13.63 -28.69 0.07
C ILE A 6 -12.10 -28.70 0.17
N LEU A 7 -11.45 -29.82 -0.17
CA LEU A 7 -10.00 -29.93 -0.14
C LEU A 7 -9.32 -29.13 -1.28
N LEU A 8 -9.91 -29.06 -2.48
CA LEU A 8 -9.45 -28.18 -3.56
C LEU A 8 -9.54 -26.70 -3.19
N PHE A 9 -10.52 -26.33 -2.36
CA PHE A 9 -10.64 -24.96 -1.84
C PHE A 9 -9.60 -24.62 -0.77
N LEU A 10 -9.01 -25.63 -0.09
CA LEU A 10 -7.99 -25.49 0.95
C LEU A 10 -6.55 -25.83 0.47
N GLY A 11 -6.39 -26.49 -0.67
CA GLY A 11 -5.10 -27.02 -1.13
C GLY A 11 -4.45 -26.26 -2.29
N ASP A 12 -5.21 -25.44 -3.01
CA ASP A 12 -4.71 -24.61 -4.12
C ASP A 12 -4.45 -23.19 -3.58
N LEU A 13 -3.23 -22.99 -3.06
CA LEU A 13 -2.69 -21.71 -2.60
C LEU A 13 -2.79 -20.67 -3.72
N GLY A 14 -3.90 -19.94 -3.78
CA GLY A 14 -3.99 -18.80 -4.69
C GLY A 14 -5.35 -18.15 -4.74
N GLY A 15 -6.39 -18.90 -5.10
CA GLY A 15 -7.68 -18.30 -5.45
C GLY A 15 -8.75 -18.39 -4.36
N GLY A 16 -9.03 -19.60 -3.90
CA GLY A 16 -10.16 -19.89 -3.01
C GLY A 16 -9.98 -19.30 -1.61
N GLU A 17 -8.82 -19.54 -1.00
CA GLU A 17 -8.49 -19.04 0.34
C GLU A 17 -8.55 -17.50 0.40
N MET A 18 -8.02 -16.84 -0.63
CA MET A 18 -8.00 -15.38 -0.65
C MET A 18 -9.40 -14.76 -0.75
N MET A 19 -10.30 -15.39 -1.50
CA MET A 19 -11.71 -14.99 -1.55
C MET A 19 -12.45 -15.20 -0.23
N VAL A 20 -12.15 -16.27 0.50
CA VAL A 20 -12.73 -16.54 1.83
C VAL A 20 -12.27 -15.50 2.84
N ILE A 21 -10.97 -15.20 2.86
CA ILE A 21 -10.40 -14.16 3.74
C ILE A 21 -10.99 -12.79 3.42
N LEU A 22 -11.06 -12.44 2.13
CA LEU A 22 -11.67 -11.18 1.68
C LEU A 22 -13.13 -11.09 2.13
N THR A 23 -13.90 -12.17 1.97
CA THR A 23 -15.31 -12.22 2.40
C THR A 23 -15.44 -12.11 3.92
N ALA A 24 -14.57 -12.75 4.70
CA ALA A 24 -14.55 -12.63 6.15
C ALA A 24 -14.26 -11.18 6.59
N ILE A 25 -13.27 -10.53 5.98
CA ILE A 25 -12.95 -9.12 6.23
C ILE A 25 -14.14 -8.22 5.84
N LEU A 26 -14.79 -8.48 4.72
CA LEU A 26 -15.98 -7.73 4.29
C LEU A 26 -17.18 -7.93 5.22
N LEU A 27 -17.35 -9.10 5.84
CA LEU A 27 -18.39 -9.32 6.85
C LEU A 27 -18.07 -8.59 8.17
N LEU A 28 -16.80 -8.54 8.57
CA LEU A 28 -16.35 -7.84 9.78
C LEU A 28 -16.44 -6.32 9.64
N PHE A 29 -15.99 -5.77 8.50
CA PHE A 29 -15.85 -4.32 8.31
C PHE A 29 -16.92 -3.71 7.39
N GLY A 30 -17.58 -4.50 6.56
CA GLY A 30 -18.54 -4.05 5.56
C GLY A 30 -17.91 -3.64 4.22
N THR A 31 -18.69 -3.75 3.14
CA THR A 31 -18.29 -3.38 1.77
C THR A 31 -18.05 -1.89 1.58
N ASP A 32 -18.65 -1.05 2.40
CA ASP A 32 -18.55 0.42 2.26
C ASP A 32 -17.31 0.99 2.95
N LYS A 33 -16.81 0.32 4.00
CA LYS A 33 -15.66 0.80 4.78
C LYS A 33 -14.33 0.48 4.12
N LEU A 34 -14.23 -0.68 3.47
CA LEU A 34 -13.02 -1.11 2.76
C LEU A 34 -12.53 -0.10 1.69
N PRO A 35 -13.36 0.36 0.73
CA PRO A 35 -12.94 1.37 -0.25
C PRO A 35 -12.69 2.75 0.37
N GLY A 36 -13.43 3.11 1.42
CA GLY A 36 -13.21 4.36 2.16
C GLY A 36 -11.83 4.39 2.82
N MET A 37 -11.46 3.31 3.51
CA MET A 37 -10.14 3.14 4.13
C MET A 37 -9.02 3.10 3.09
N ALA A 38 -9.20 2.35 1.99
CA ALA A 38 -8.23 2.29 0.91
C ALA A 38 -7.97 3.67 0.26
N ARG A 39 -9.03 4.46 0.03
CA ARG A 39 -8.89 5.85 -0.48
C ARG A 39 -8.21 6.77 0.53
N GLY A 40 -8.52 6.62 1.82
CA GLY A 40 -7.87 7.38 2.90
C GLY A 40 -6.38 7.09 2.99
N LEU A 41 -6.01 5.81 3.07
CA LEU A 41 -4.62 5.36 3.07
C LEU A 41 -3.87 5.75 1.80
N GLY A 42 -4.50 5.61 0.64
CA GLY A 42 -3.90 6.00 -0.64
C GLY A 42 -3.58 7.49 -0.72
N ARG A 43 -4.46 8.35 -0.20
CA ARG A 43 -4.19 9.79 -0.08
C ARG A 43 -3.06 10.08 0.91
N GLY A 44 -3.08 9.46 2.08
CA GLY A 44 -2.02 9.63 3.08
C GLY A 44 -0.65 9.19 2.57
N ILE A 45 -0.56 8.07 1.87
CA ILE A 45 0.70 7.59 1.24
C ILE A 45 1.18 8.57 0.18
N ARG A 46 0.28 9.15 -0.61
CA ARG A 46 0.63 10.14 -1.64
C ARG A 46 1.17 11.43 -1.01
N GLU A 47 0.46 11.99 -0.05
CA GLU A 47 0.89 13.20 0.68
C GLU A 47 2.23 12.98 1.39
N PHE A 48 2.41 11.81 2.03
CA PHE A 48 3.68 11.44 2.66
C PHE A 48 4.83 11.36 1.66
N LYS A 49 4.58 10.78 0.47
CA LYS A 49 5.57 10.70 -0.60
C LYS A 49 5.93 12.08 -1.15
N ASP A 50 4.95 12.94 -1.35
CA ASP A 50 5.15 14.29 -1.88
C ASP A 50 5.97 15.14 -0.90
N ALA A 51 5.63 15.12 0.40
CA ALA A 51 6.41 15.77 1.44
C ALA A 51 7.84 15.24 1.55
N THR A 52 8.02 13.91 1.47
CA THR A 52 9.35 13.29 1.49
C THR A 52 10.20 13.72 0.29
N ASN A 53 9.59 13.87 -0.89
CA ASN A 53 10.29 14.31 -2.10
C ASN A 53 10.72 15.78 -2.04
N GLU A 54 9.90 16.65 -1.47
CA GLU A 54 10.24 18.05 -1.28
C GLU A 54 11.45 18.20 -0.35
N ILE A 55 11.45 17.49 0.78
CA ILE A 55 12.57 17.44 1.73
C ILE A 55 13.84 16.94 1.06
N LYS A 56 13.75 15.89 0.22
CA LYS A 56 14.89 15.36 -0.53
C LYS A 56 15.49 16.41 -1.48
N GLN A 57 14.65 17.13 -2.22
CA GLN A 57 15.13 18.18 -3.13
C GLN A 57 15.78 19.34 -2.39
N GLU A 58 15.23 19.74 -1.25
CA GLU A 58 15.82 20.80 -0.42
C GLU A 58 17.17 20.37 0.17
N LEU A 59 17.28 19.12 0.61
CA LEU A 59 18.54 18.54 1.08
C LEU A 59 19.59 18.47 -0.04
N GLU A 60 19.22 18.00 -1.23
CA GLU A 60 20.11 17.95 -2.40
C GLU A 60 20.60 19.34 -2.80
N ARG A 61 19.72 20.36 -2.83
CA ARG A 61 20.11 21.75 -3.09
C ARG A 61 21.07 22.30 -2.05
N THR A 62 20.84 22.01 -0.78
CA THR A 62 21.70 22.47 0.33
C THR A 62 23.10 21.83 0.22
N ILE A 63 23.17 20.54 -0.12
CA ILE A 63 24.44 19.83 -0.30
C ILE A 63 25.19 20.32 -1.56
N GLU A 64 24.47 20.67 -2.63
CA GLU A 64 25.09 21.16 -3.86
C GLU A 64 25.58 22.62 -3.77
N ASP A 65 24.91 23.48 -3.00
CA ASP A 65 25.37 24.86 -2.74
C ASP A 65 26.64 24.90 -1.86
N ASP A 66 26.80 23.94 -0.94
CA ASP A 66 28.00 23.83 -0.09
C ASP A 66 29.23 23.29 -0.86
N ASN A 67 29.04 22.68 -2.04
CA ASN A 67 30.10 22.12 -2.88
C ASN A 67 30.45 23.00 -4.11
N LYS A 68 29.91 24.22 -4.24
CA LYS A 68 30.47 25.17 -5.22
C LYS A 68 31.80 25.72 -4.69
N PRO A 69 32.94 25.53 -5.40
CA PRO A 69 34.16 26.23 -5.05
C PRO A 69 33.87 27.73 -5.16
N LYS A 70 33.98 28.44 -4.03
CA LYS A 70 33.97 29.90 -3.98
C LYS A 70 35.00 30.39 -5.00
N LYS A 71 34.52 30.90 -6.13
CA LYS A 71 35.36 31.47 -7.17
C LYS A 71 35.88 32.81 -6.63
N VAL A 72 37.00 32.72 -5.91
CA VAL A 72 37.84 33.87 -5.51
C VAL A 72 38.57 34.42 -6.72
#